data_AF-A0A1Q7WGT5-F1
#
_entry.id   AF-A0A1Q7WGT5-F1
#
_cell.length_a   1.000
_cell.length_b   1.000
_cell.length_c   1.000
_cell.angle_alpha   90.00
_cell.angle_beta   90.00
_cell.angle_gamma   90.00
#
_symmetry.space_group_name_H-M   'P 1'
#
loop_
_entity.id
_entity.type
_entity.pdbx_description
1 polymer ?
#
loop_
_entity_poly.entity_id
_entity_poly.type
_entity_poly.pdbx_seq_one_letter_code
_entity_poly.pdbx_strand_id
1 'polypeptide(L)' 'MLEGNAAIDLGDPAERHELPRGSVCVVQPGTPLQLRNDGDEDVLFFIVGAPPEEGGADYFPDVD' A
#
# COMPACT_ATOMS: atom_id res chain seq x y z
N MET A 1 2.46 -17.95 4.17
CA MET A 1 3.31 -16.99 4.90
C MET A 1 3.34 -15.71 4.09
N LEU A 2 3.43 -14.52 4.69
CA LEU A 2 3.63 -13.28 3.91
C LEU A 2 5.10 -13.17 3.48
N GLU A 3 5.32 -12.79 2.23
CA GLU A 3 6.62 -12.86 1.53
C GLU A 3 6.80 -11.65 0.61
N GLY A 4 8.06 -11.40 0.23
CA GLY A 4 8.49 -10.26 -0.59
C GLY A 4 8.81 -8.99 0.21
N ASN A 5 9.42 -8.02 -0.50
CA ASN A 5 9.67 -6.66 -0.02
C ASN A 5 8.91 -5.70 -0.94
N ALA A 6 8.31 -4.66 -0.35
CA ALA A 6 7.55 -3.68 -1.10
C ALA A 6 7.93 -2.26 -0.69
N ALA A 7 7.37 -1.28 -1.40
CA ALA A 7 7.26 0.09 -0.94
C ALA A 7 5.81 0.56 -1.02
N ILE A 8 5.49 1.62 -0.30
CA ILE A 8 4.21 2.31 -0.36
C ILE A 8 4.45 3.82 -0.42
N ASP A 9 3.80 4.50 -1.35
CA ASP A 9 3.70 5.96 -1.36
C ASP A 9 2.40 6.36 -0.65
N LEU A 10 2.48 7.31 0.29
CA LEU A 10 1.34 7.75 1.10
C LEU A 10 1.15 9.26 1.05
N GLY A 11 -0.13 9.68 0.96
CA GLY A 11 -0.53 11.07 1.09
C GLY A 11 -0.44 11.90 -0.19
N ASP A 12 -0.69 13.20 -0.02
CA ASP A 12 -0.51 14.24 -1.03
C ASP A 12 0.09 15.48 -0.34
N PRO A 13 1.39 15.80 -0.54
CA PRO A 13 2.31 15.14 -1.47
C PRO A 13 2.68 13.71 -1.02
N ALA A 14 2.94 12.85 -2.00
CA ALA A 14 3.31 11.46 -1.76
C ALA A 14 4.67 11.34 -1.05
N GLU A 15 4.70 10.62 0.07
CA GLU A 15 5.91 10.22 0.77
C GLU A 15 6.14 8.71 0.62
N ARG A 16 7.34 8.32 0.16
CA ARG A 16 7.71 6.93 -0.04
C ARG A 16 8.19 6.27 1.26
N HIS A 17 7.66 5.08 1.54
CA HIS A 17 8.07 4.24 2.65
C HIS A 17 8.42 2.82 2.18
N GLU A 18 9.58 2.32 2.60
CA GLU A 18 9.97 0.93 2.38
C GLU A 18 9.26 0.00 3.36
N LEU A 19 8.77 -1.13 2.84
CA LEU A 19 8.07 -2.18 3.57
C LEU A 19 8.81 -3.52 3.40
N PRO A 20 9.93 -3.74 4.12
CA PRO A 20 10.57 -5.06 4.17
C PRO A 20 9.59 -6.13 4.66
N ARG A 21 9.85 -7.40 4.33
CA ARG A 21 9.05 -8.54 4.80
C ARG A 21 8.74 -8.46 6.30
N GLY A 22 7.45 -8.61 6.63
CA GLY A 22 6.95 -8.56 8.01
C GLY A 22 6.62 -7.17 8.53
N SER A 23 6.75 -6.13 7.69
CA SER A 23 6.29 -4.77 8.01
C SER A 23 4.78 -4.71 8.16
N VAL A 24 4.32 -3.76 8.98
CA VAL A 24 2.91 -3.40 9.15
C VAL A 24 2.78 -1.90 8.91
N CYS A 25 1.87 -1.53 8.01
CA CYS A 25 1.54 -0.14 7.70
C CYS A 25 0.08 0.12 8.09
N VAL A 26 -0.17 1.20 8.84
CA VAL A 26 -1.52 1.65 9.19
C VAL A 26 -1.82 2.91 8.39
N VAL A 27 -2.79 2.83 7.49
CA VAL A 27 -3.22 3.94 6.64
C VAL A 27 -4.48 4.56 7.19
N GLN A 28 -4.50 5.89 7.36
CA GLN A 28 -5.69 6.60 7.83
C GLN A 28 -6.75 6.68 6.71
N PRO A 29 -8.05 6.64 7.03
CA PRO A 29 -9.10 6.81 6.03
C PRO A 29 -8.91 8.07 5.19
N GLY A 30 -9.17 7.96 3.88
CA GLY A 30 -9.02 9.08 2.93
C GLY A 30 -7.58 9.46 2.58
N THR A 31 -6.58 8.69 3.01
CA THR A 31 -5.18 8.88 2.60
C THR A 31 -4.94 8.20 1.24
N PRO A 32 -4.53 8.93 0.19
CA PRO A 32 -4.11 8.32 -1.07
C PRO A 32 -2.91 7.39 -0.82
N LEU A 33 -2.90 6.25 -1.51
CA LEU A 33 -1.81 5.28 -1.41
C LEU A 33 -1.52 4.63 -2.75
N GLN A 34 -0.26 4.28 -2.98
CA GLN A 34 0.18 3.44 -4.09
C GLN A 34 1.16 2.38 -3.58
N LEU A 35 0.82 1.10 -3.76
CA LEU A 35 1.71 -0.02 -3.46
C LEU A 35 2.66 -0.26 -4.64
N ARG A 36 3.94 -0.48 -4.36
CA ARG A 36 4.94 -0.80 -5.37
C ARG A 36 5.66 -2.10 -5.03
N ASN A 37 5.86 -2.92 -6.04
CA ASN A 37 6.81 -4.01 -6.04
C ASN A 37 7.91 -3.68 -7.05
N ASP A 38 9.01 -3.09 -6.57
CA ASP A 38 10.17 -2.75 -7.40
C ASP A 38 11.18 -3.91 -7.50
N GLY A 39 10.87 -5.06 -6.89
CA GLY A 39 11.71 -6.26 -6.89
C GLY A 39 11.42 -7.22 -8.05
N ASP A 40 12.22 -8.28 -8.14
CA ASP A 40 12.10 -9.37 -9.11
C ASP A 40 11.35 -10.60 -8.56
N GLU A 41 10.93 -10.54 -7.30
CA GLU A 41 10.15 -11.57 -6.61
C GLU A 41 8.69 -11.12 -6.40
N ASP A 42 7.79 -12.09 -6.22
CA ASP A 42 6.40 -11.81 -5.88
C ASP A 42 6.29 -11.25 -4.45
N VAL A 43 5.34 -10.33 -4.25
CA VAL A 43 4.96 -9.82 -2.92
C VAL A 43 3.53 -10.26 -2.59
N LEU A 44 3.34 -10.77 -1.37
CA LEU A 44 2.02 -11.10 -0.84
C LEU A 44 1.64 -10.18 0.31
N PHE A 45 0.59 -9.38 0.11
CA PHE A 45 0.03 -8.50 1.14
C PHE A 45 -1.15 -9.15 1.86
N PHE A 46 -1.27 -8.86 3.16
CA PHE A 46 -2.52 -9.04 3.91
C PHE A 46 -3.09 -7.66 4.23
N ILE A 47 -4.19 -7.31 3.58
CA ILE A 47 -4.84 -6.00 3.75
C ILE A 47 -6.19 -6.23 4.44
N VAL A 48 -6.42 -5.46 5.51
CA VAL A 48 -7.67 -5.46 6.26
C VAL A 48 -8.05 -4.02 6.57
N GLY A 49 -9.33 -3.68 6.40
CA GLY A 49 -9.87 -2.35 6.61
C GLY A 49 -11.26 -2.37 7.23
N ALA A 50 -11.72 -1.21 7.67
CA ALA A 50 -13.07 -1.00 8.18
C ALA A 50 -13.65 0.31 7.62
N PRO A 51 -14.97 0.38 7.36
CA PRO A 51 -15.95 -0.71 7.45
C PRO A 51 -15.71 -1.79 6.36
N PRO A 52 -16.20 -3.03 6.53
CA PRO A 52 -16.05 -4.10 5.54
C PRO A 52 -17.03 -3.91 4.38
N GLU A 53 -16.95 -2.76 3.73
CA GLU A 53 -17.76 -2.41 2.57
C GLU A 53 -16.97 -2.67 1.28
N GLU A 54 -17.64 -3.21 0.27
CA GLU A 54 -17.06 -3.39 -1.06
C GLU A 54 -17.29 -2.14 -1.90
N GLY A 55 -16.24 -1.62 -2.54
CA GLY A 55 -16.30 -0.43 -3.39
C GLY A 55 -15.84 0.85 -2.69
N GLY A 56 -16.15 2.01 -3.27
CA GLY A 56 -15.82 3.32 -2.69
C GLY A 56 -14.35 3.74 -2.80
N ALA A 57 -13.56 3.05 -3.64
CA ALA A 57 -12.19 3.47 -3.93
C ALA A 57 -12.20 4.64 -4.92
N ASP A 58 -11.58 5.75 -4.51
CA ASP A 58 -11.20 6.81 -5.42
C ASP A 58 -9.87 6.44 -6.08
N TYR A 59 -9.82 6.57 -7.41
CA TYR A 59 -8.61 6.30 -8.19
C TYR A 59 -7.95 7.62 -8.57
N PHE A 60 -6.65 7.69 -8.32
CA PHE A 60 -5.80 8.82 -8.64
C PHE A 60 -4.82 8.43 -9.75
N PRO A 61 -4.21 9.39 -10.46
CA PRO A 61 -3.06 9.11 -11.31
C PRO A 61 -1.92 8.48 -10.51
N ASP A 62 -1.13 7.64 -11.17
CA ASP A 62 0.05 7.06 -10.54
C ASP A 62 1.04 8.15 -10.13
N VAL A 63 1.72 7.93 -9.01
CA VAL A 63 2.87 8.72 -8.59
C VAL A 63 4.04 8.40 -9.53
N ASP A 64 4.74 9.45 -9.99
CA ASP A 64 5.92 9.34 -10.87
C ASP A 64 7.04 8.44 -10.29
#